data_AF-A0A2R7NZU4-F1
#
_entry.id   AF-A0A2R7NZU4-F1
#
_cell.length_a   1.000
_cell.length_b   1.000
_cell.length_c   1.000
_cell.angle_alpha   90.00
_cell.angle_beta   90.00
_cell.angle_gamma   90.00
#
_symmetry.space_group_name_H-M   'P 1'
#
loop_
_entity.id
_entity.type
_entity.pdbx_description
1 polymer ?
#
loop_
_entity_poly.entity_id
_entity_poly.type
_entity_poly.pdbx_seq_one_letter_code
_entity_poly.pdbx_strand_id
1 'polypeptide(L)'
;VGQIVKNFIDCGGVIRNEKVVSFQLWDANDYEHRLKPGKLLHIIQLSEEKLGIEDSEIEVEYQGETIGKYDLEFNGKNFVLKNKTTACLAQEACGIPSEKQKRNLSELSVNSASACNPASGCC
;
A
#
# COMPACT_ATOMS: atom_id res chain seq x y z
N VAL A 1 15.24 -10.69 1.31
CA VAL A 1 14.67 -10.19 2.58
C VAL A 1 15.61 -9.12 3.09
N GLY A 2 15.09 -7.96 3.45
CA GLY A 2 15.90 -6.87 3.97
C GLY A 2 15.06 -5.87 4.75
N GLN A 3 15.70 -4.85 5.31
CA GLN A 3 15.04 -3.76 6.02
C GLN A 3 15.15 -2.48 5.21
N ILE A 4 14.04 -1.81 5.00
CA ILE A 4 13.97 -0.49 4.38
C ILE A 4 13.84 0.54 5.51
N VAL A 5 14.73 1.52 5.52
CA VAL A 5 14.66 2.68 6.40
C VAL A 5 14.44 3.91 5.55
N LYS A 6 13.35 4.64 5.78
CA LYS A 6 13.07 5.91 5.10
C LYS A 6 13.04 7.03 6.12
N ASN A 7 13.77 8.09 5.83
CA ASN A 7 13.65 9.37 6.49
C ASN A 7 13.14 10.37 5.45
N PHE A 8 11.94 10.91 5.65
CA PHE A 8 11.24 11.70 4.65
C PHE A 8 10.45 12.84 5.29
N ILE A 9 10.06 13.81 4.48
CA ILE A 9 9.23 14.94 4.89
C ILE A 9 7.84 14.77 4.29
N ASP A 10 6.79 14.95 5.09
CA ASP A 10 5.43 14.99 4.57
C ASP A 10 5.07 16.36 3.97
N CYS A 11 3.91 16.46 3.31
CA CYS A 11 3.44 17.71 2.71
C CYS A 11 3.26 18.85 3.72
N GLY A 12 3.16 18.55 5.02
CA GLY A 12 3.06 19.53 6.11
C GLY A 12 4.41 19.96 6.67
N GLY A 13 5.52 19.46 6.14
CA GLY A 13 6.87 19.79 6.59
C GLY A 13 7.36 18.97 7.78
N VAL A 14 6.63 17.93 8.21
CA VAL A 14 7.02 17.09 9.34
C VAL A 14 8.00 16.01 8.89
N ILE A 15 9.15 15.93 9.56
CA ILE A 15 10.12 14.85 9.35
C ILE A 15 9.58 13.56 9.96
N ARG A 16 9.59 12.49 9.18
CA ARG A 16 9.10 11.16 9.54
C ARG A 16 10.14 10.10 9.27
N ASN A 17 10.16 9.09 10.14
CA ASN A 17 10.99 7.92 9.99
C ASN A 17 10.09 6.68 9.86
N GLU A 18 10.37 5.85 8.88
CA GLU A 18 9.69 4.57 8.63
C GLU A 18 10.73 3.46 8.57
N LYS A 19 10.45 2.34 9.25
CA LYS A 19 11.17 1.10 9.13
C LYS A 19 10.19 0.00 8.74
N VAL A 20 10.55 -0.79 7.73
CA VAL A 20 9.72 -1.89 7.23
C VAL A 20 10.62 -3.02 6.75
N VAL A 21 10.23 -4.27 7.02
CA VAL A 21 10.91 -5.45 6.48
C VAL A 21 10.34 -5.74 5.10
N SER A 22 11.19 -5.82 4.08
CA SER A 22 10.79 -6.06 2.71
C SER A 22 11.16 -7.46 2.23
N PHE A 23 10.16 -8.19 1.73
CA PHE A 23 10.34 -9.44 0.99
C PHE A 23 10.18 -9.17 -0.50
N GLN A 24 11.20 -9.50 -1.28
CA GLN A 24 11.12 -9.48 -2.73
C GLN A 24 10.75 -10.88 -3.22
N LEU A 25 9.58 -10.98 -3.85
CA LEU A 25 9.09 -12.20 -4.46
C LEU A 25 9.22 -12.10 -5.98
N TRP A 26 9.94 -13.07 -6.55
CA TRP A 26 10.01 -13.27 -7.99
C TRP A 26 9.20 -14.52 -8.34
N ASP A 27 8.19 -14.33 -9.19
CA ASP A 27 7.40 -15.45 -9.72
C ASP A 27 8.04 -15.96 -11.01
N ALA A 28 8.35 -17.25 -11.02
CA ALA A 28 8.86 -17.96 -12.17
C ALA A 28 7.97 -19.16 -12.43
N ASN A 29 7.72 -19.46 -13.71
CA ASN A 29 6.86 -20.59 -14.13
C ASN A 29 7.47 -21.99 -13.84
N ASP A 30 8.46 -22.06 -12.95
CA ASP A 30 9.16 -23.28 -12.58
C ASP A 30 8.70 -23.74 -11.19
N TYR A 31 7.88 -24.79 -11.19
CA TYR A 31 7.30 -25.38 -10.00
C TYR A 31 8.30 -26.24 -9.21
N GLU A 32 9.36 -26.73 -9.85
CA GLU A 32 10.41 -27.53 -9.20
C GLU A 32 11.31 -26.65 -8.32
N HIS A 33 11.46 -25.36 -8.67
CA HIS A 33 12.33 -24.41 -7.98
C HIS A 33 11.63 -23.59 -6.87
N ARG A 34 10.46 -24.02 -6.40
CA ARG A 34 9.74 -23.35 -5.31
C ARG A 34 10.56 -23.31 -4.03
N LEU A 35 10.54 -22.16 -3.37
CA LEU A 35 11.19 -21.98 -2.07
C LEU A 35 10.46 -22.79 -1.00
N LYS A 36 11.09 -23.86 -0.51
CA LYS A 36 10.52 -24.69 0.56
C LYS A 36 10.47 -23.92 1.90
N PRO A 37 9.48 -24.19 2.78
CA PRO A 37 9.31 -23.45 4.03
C PRO A 37 10.56 -23.39 4.91
N GLY A 38 11.29 -24.52 5.06
CA GLY A 38 12.52 -24.55 5.86
C GLY A 38 13.64 -23.67 5.30
N LYS A 39 13.75 -23.58 3.97
CA LYS A 39 14.74 -22.72 3.32
C LYS A 39 14.36 -21.24 3.46
N LEU A 40 13.08 -20.91 3.36
CA LEU A 40 12.58 -19.55 3.63
C LEU A 40 12.87 -19.14 5.07
N LEU A 41 12.54 -19.98 6.06
CA LEU A 41 12.80 -19.70 7.47
C LEU A 41 14.29 -19.47 7.74
N HIS A 42 15.16 -20.28 7.14
CA HIS A 42 16.60 -20.09 7.25
C HIS A 42 17.07 -18.77 6.64
N ILE A 43 16.53 -18.36 5.49
CA ILE A 43 16.85 -17.06 4.88
C ILE A 43 16.41 -15.91 5.79
N ILE A 44 15.21 -16.00 6.41
CA ILE A 44 14.71 -14.99 7.34
C ILE A 44 15.67 -14.85 8.53
N GLN A 45 16.00 -15.96 9.19
CA GLN A 45 16.91 -15.97 10.34
C GLN A 45 18.29 -15.43 10.00
N LEU A 46 18.84 -15.83 8.83
CA LEU A 46 20.11 -15.32 8.36
C LEU A 46 20.06 -13.80 8.09
N SER A 47 18.97 -13.32 7.50
CA SER A 47 18.76 -11.89 7.26
C SER A 47 18.63 -11.12 8.57
N GLU A 48 17.88 -11.62 9.55
CA GLU A 48 17.77 -11.03 10.89
C GLU A 48 19.15 -10.91 11.56
N GLU A 49 19.92 -12.00 11.59
CA GLU A 49 21.24 -12.04 12.23
C GLU A 49 22.26 -11.12 11.53
N LYS A 50 22.31 -11.16 10.19
CA LYS A 50 23.36 -10.46 9.43
C LYS A 50 23.04 -9.00 9.16
N LEU A 51 21.76 -8.64 9.06
CA LEU A 51 21.33 -7.27 8.75
C LEU A 51 20.80 -6.52 9.98
N GLY A 52 20.67 -7.20 11.13
CA GLY A 52 20.12 -6.60 12.34
C GLY A 52 18.67 -6.15 12.14
N ILE A 53 17.86 -6.98 11.47
CA ILE A 53 16.46 -6.65 11.19
C ILE A 53 15.70 -6.58 12.52
N GLU A 54 15.01 -5.46 12.73
CA GLU A 54 14.16 -5.23 13.89
C GLU A 54 12.76 -5.81 13.64
N ASP A 55 12.02 -6.05 14.73
CA ASP A 55 10.59 -6.38 14.62
C ASP A 55 9.85 -5.16 14.06
N SER A 56 9.33 -5.28 12.85
CA SER A 56 8.74 -4.19 12.06
C SER A 56 7.74 -4.76 11.06
N GLU A 57 6.84 -3.90 10.58
CA GLU A 57 5.83 -4.28 9.59
C GLU A 57 6.46 -4.93 8.35
N ILE A 58 5.75 -5.89 7.77
CA ILE A 58 6.20 -6.62 6.58
C ILE A 58 5.55 -6.02 5.32
N GLU A 59 6.39 -5.67 4.35
CA GLU A 59 5.98 -5.34 2.99
C GLU A 59 6.53 -6.37 2.01
N VAL A 60 5.75 -6.69 0.98
CA VAL A 60 6.13 -7.58 -0.10
C VAL A 60 6.21 -6.81 -1.40
N GLU A 61 7.38 -6.85 -2.04
CA GLU A 61 7.57 -6.44 -3.42
C GLU A 61 7.28 -7.62 -4.34
N TYR A 62 6.35 -7.44 -5.26
CA TYR A 62 5.93 -8.47 -6.20
C TYR A 62 5.91 -7.92 -7.63
N GLN A 63 6.38 -8.73 -8.59
CA GLN A 63 6.44 -8.36 -10.00
C GLN A 63 5.08 -8.55 -10.69
N GLY A 64 4.44 -7.45 -11.11
CA GLY A 64 3.33 -7.44 -12.05
C GLY A 64 3.73 -6.80 -13.38
N GLU A 65 2.93 -5.88 -13.92
CA GLU A 65 3.37 -4.98 -15.01
C GLU A 65 4.50 -4.05 -14.54
N THR A 66 4.42 -3.61 -13.29
CA THR A 66 5.47 -2.91 -12.55
C THR A 66 5.68 -3.61 -11.20
N ILE A 67 6.71 -3.21 -10.46
CA ILE A 67 6.95 -3.74 -9.12
C ILE A 67 5.93 -3.10 -8.16
N GLY A 68 5.00 -3.91 -7.67
CA GLY A 68 4.00 -3.51 -6.68
C GLY A 68 4.47 -3.81 -5.26
N LYS A 69 4.05 -2.96 -4.31
CA LYS A 69 4.26 -3.14 -2.86
C LYS A 69 2.94 -3.51 -2.20
N TYR A 70 2.96 -4.54 -1.37
CA TYR A 70 1.78 -5.12 -0.73
C TYR A 70 2.04 -5.35 0.75
N ASP A 71 1.00 -5.24 1.58
CA ASP A 71 1.07 -5.74 2.95
C ASP A 71 0.82 -7.26 2.95
N LEU A 72 1.25 -7.93 4.02
CA LEU A 72 1.12 -9.38 4.15
C LEU A 72 0.19 -9.74 5.31
N GLU A 73 -0.96 -10.34 5.00
CA GLU A 73 -1.92 -10.79 6.01
C GLU A 73 -2.00 -12.32 6.07
N PHE A 74 -2.18 -12.90 7.26
CA PHE A 74 -2.49 -14.32 7.41
C PHE A 74 -3.98 -14.54 7.68
N ASN A 75 -4.67 -15.21 6.76
CA ASN A 75 -6.11 -15.46 6.89
C ASN A 75 -6.48 -16.72 7.67
N GLY A 76 -5.53 -17.31 8.41
CA GLY A 76 -5.69 -18.58 9.12
C GLY A 76 -5.26 -19.82 8.34
N LYS A 77 -5.08 -19.71 7.02
CA LYS A 77 -4.61 -20.81 6.16
C LYS A 77 -3.44 -20.41 5.25
N ASN A 78 -3.56 -19.27 4.60
CA ASN A 78 -2.59 -18.77 3.63
C ASN A 78 -2.19 -17.34 4.00
N PHE A 79 -0.98 -16.97 3.62
CA PHE A 79 -0.60 -15.57 3.52
C PHE A 79 -1.21 -14.96 2.25
N VAL A 80 -1.74 -13.76 2.38
CA VAL A 80 -2.46 -13.04 1.34
C VAL A 80 -1.81 -11.69 1.16
N LEU A 81 -1.42 -11.37 -0.07
CA LEU A 81 -0.97 -10.03 -0.44
C LEU A 81 -2.16 -9.07 -0.41
N LYS A 82 -2.07 -8.03 0.41
CA LYS A 82 -3.07 -6.98 0.51
C LYS A 82 -2.57 -5.73 -0.22
N ASN A 83 -3.44 -5.15 -1.03
CA ASN A 83 -3.14 -3.92 -1.75
C ASN A 83 -2.81 -2.81 -0.75
N LYS A 84 -1.64 -2.22 -0.91
CA LYS A 84 -1.21 -1.04 -0.16
C LYS A 84 -1.63 0.21 -0.91
N THR A 85 -2.20 1.18 -0.20
CA THR A 85 -2.58 2.47 -0.78
C THR A 85 -1.77 3.60 -0.15
N THR A 86 -1.47 4.61 -0.95
CA THR A 86 -0.81 5.82 -0.44
C THR A 86 -1.80 6.68 0.32
N ALA A 87 -1.42 7.15 1.50
CA ALA A 87 -2.18 8.11 2.27
C ALA A 87 -1.41 9.44 2.39
N CYS A 88 -2.11 10.57 2.32
CA CYS A 88 -1.53 11.84 2.72
C CYS A 88 -1.42 11.88 4.25
N LEU A 89 -0.19 12.05 4.76
CA LEU A 89 0.09 12.09 6.19
C LEU A 89 -0.14 13.46 6.83
N ALA A 90 -0.38 14.49 6.01
CA ALA A 90 -0.64 15.87 6.43
C ALA A 90 -2.05 16.30 5.99
N GLN A 91 -3.07 15.57 6.42
CA GLN A 91 -4.46 15.75 5.95
C GLN A 91 -4.95 17.19 6.12
N GLU A 92 -4.74 17.79 7.30
CA GLU A 92 -5.12 19.18 7.58
C GLU A 92 -4.40 20.19 6.68
N ALA A 93 -3.09 20.04 6.50
CA ALA A 93 -2.29 20.94 5.66
C ALA A 93 -2.66 20.83 4.17
N CYS A 94 -3.16 19.68 3.74
CA CYS A 94 -3.62 19.43 2.37
C CYS A 94 -5.13 19.62 2.19
N GLY A 95 -5.87 20.05 3.22
CA GLY A 95 -7.32 20.26 3.16
C GLY A 95 -8.13 18.99 2.89
N ILE A 96 -7.61 17.82 3.27
CA ILE A 96 -8.30 16.55 3.11
C ILE A 96 -9.26 16.38 4.29
N PRO A 97 -10.58 16.27 4.05
CA PRO A 97 -11.54 16.07 5.13
C PRO A 97 -11.25 14.75 5.87
N SER A 98 -11.08 14.83 7.19
CA SER A 98 -10.78 13.69 8.07
C SER A 98 -11.92 12.66 8.16
N GLU A 99 -13.15 13.06 7.82
CA GLU A 99 -14.29 12.17 7.72
C GLU A 99 -14.99 12.28 6.35
N LYS A 100 -15.36 11.13 5.79
CA LYS A 100 -16.33 11.08 4.69
C LYS A 100 -17.61 11.74 5.19
N GLN A 101 -17.91 12.96 4.71
CA GLN A 101 -19.21 13.58 4.96
C GLN A 101 -20.30 12.59 4.54
N LYS A 102 -21.06 12.06 5.51
CA LYS A 102 -22.29 11.31 5.24
C LYS A 102 -23.31 12.30 4.70
N ARG A 103 -23.28 12.53 3.38
CA ARG A 103 -24.33 13.28 2.70
C ARG A 103 -25.48 12.33 2.40
N ASN A 104 -26.70 12.71 2.80
CA ASN A 104 -27.89 12.04 2.32
C ASN A 104 -27.98 12.23 0.81
N LEU A 105 -28.11 11.16 0.02
CA LEU A 105 -28.27 11.26 -1.43
C LEU A 105 -29.49 12.11 -1.82
N SER A 106 -30.50 12.20 -0.95
CA SER A 106 -31.68 13.05 -1.10
C SER A 106 -31.41 14.56 -0.98
N GLU A 107 -30.26 14.96 -0.42
CA GLU A 107 -29.82 16.36 -0.36
C GLU A 107 -28.96 16.76 -1.58
N LEU A 108 -28.52 15.80 -2.40
CA LEU A 108 -28.09 16.07 -3.76
C LEU A 108 -29.32 16.31 -4.65
N SER A 109 -30.14 17.29 -4.29
CA SER A 109 -31.06 17.86 -5.26
C SER A 109 -30.19 18.46 -6.37
N VAL A 110 -30.25 17.83 -7.54
CA VAL A 110 -29.76 18.40 -8.79
C VAL A 110 -30.33 19.81 -8.85
N ASN A 111 -29.48 20.83 -8.65
CA ASN A 111 -29.84 22.17 -9.07
C ASN A 111 -30.06 22.07 -10.58
N SER A 112 -31.32 21.96 -10.99
CA SER A 112 -31.77 21.97 -12.39
C SER A 112 -31.50 23.33 -13.08
N ALA A 113 -30.53 24.11 -12.60
CA ALA A 113 -30.05 25.34 -13.19
C ALA A 113 -28.87 25.13 -14.15
N SER A 114 -28.29 23.92 -14.23
CA SER A 114 -27.21 23.60 -15.17
C SER A 114 -27.37 22.23 -15.81
N ALA A 115 -28.61 21.86 -16.16
CA ALA A 115 -28.85 20.74 -17.07
C ALA A 115 -28.52 21.21 -18.48
N CYS A 116 -27.50 20.62 -19.12
CA CYS A 116 -27.25 20.81 -20.54
C CYS A 116 -28.52 20.41 -21.30
N ASN A 117 -29.21 21.40 -21.87
CA ASN A 117 -30.34 21.15 -22.75
C ASN A 117 -29.79 20.41 -23.98
N PRO A 118 -30.40 19.31 -24.46
CA PRO A 118 -29.95 18.62 -25.68
C PRO A 118 -29.86 19.54 -26.91
N ALA A 119 -30.53 20.68 -26.91
CA ALA A 119 -30.45 21.71 -27.94
C ALA A 119 -29.34 22.78 -27.73
N SER A 120 -28.59 22.72 -26.63
CA SER A 120 -27.61 23.77 -26.24
C SER A 120 -26.19 23.56 -26.76
N GLY A 121 -25.91 22.48 -27.51
CA GLY A 121 -24.65 22.31 -28.22
C GLY A 121 -23.38 22.29 -27.35
N CYS A 122 -23.50 22.10 -26.04
CA CYS A 122 -22.35 21.95 -25.14
C CYS A 122 -21.82 20.51 -25.26
N CYS A 123 -20.72 20.36 -25.99
CA CYS A 123 -19.83 19.19 -25.96
C CYS A 123 -18.95 19.21 -24.71
#